data_AF-A0A7C5GBL9-F1
#
_entry.id   AF-A0A7C5GBL9-F1
#
_cell.length_a   1.000
_cell.length_b   1.000
_cell.length_c   1.000
_cell.angle_alpha   90.00
_cell.angle_beta   90.00
_cell.angle_gamma   90.00
#
_symmetry.space_group_name_H-M   'P 1'
#
loop_
_entity.id
_entity.type
_entity.pdbx_description
1 polymer ?
#
loop_
_entity_poly.entity_id
_entity_poly.type
_entity_poly.pdbx_seq_one_letter_code
_entity_poly.pdbx_strand_id
1 'polypeptide(L)'
;MSNLLLYINTLRYLKPVQIRYRIYYFLLKKIRNILNLKYPAFKKYSIRTGISFSNQIENPTSFLGRKTFVFLNKEVKFDGRIDWNYSGYGKLWTYNLNYFEFLHKKAIETKDALFLINDFIDNFNEVKDGLEPYPTS
;
A
#
# COMPACT_ATOMS: atom_id res chain seq x y z
N MET A 1 -34.71 15.32 -12.28
CA MET A 1 -33.71 14.88 -13.29
C MET A 1 -33.86 13.38 -13.48
N SER A 2 -34.14 12.94 -14.71
CA SER A 2 -34.59 11.58 -15.01
C SER A 2 -33.49 10.52 -14.83
N ASN A 3 -33.81 9.43 -14.12
CA ASN A 3 -32.96 8.24 -13.99
C ASN A 3 -32.43 7.72 -15.34
N LEU A 4 -33.15 8.01 -16.42
CA LEU A 4 -32.77 7.69 -17.80
C LEU A 4 -31.40 8.28 -18.20
N LEU A 5 -31.12 9.53 -17.81
CA LEU A 5 -29.85 10.19 -18.13
C LEU A 5 -28.68 9.49 -17.44
N LEU A 6 -28.88 9.05 -16.21
CA LEU A 6 -27.88 8.32 -15.42
C LEU A 6 -27.59 6.95 -16.03
N TYR A 7 -28.62 6.23 -16.48
CA TYR A 7 -28.44 4.97 -17.20
C TYR A 7 -27.69 5.15 -18.53
N ILE A 8 -28.01 6.18 -19.32
CA ILE A 8 -27.31 6.46 -20.59
C ILE A 8 -25.83 6.76 -20.34
N ASN A 9 -25.53 7.61 -19.36
CA ASN A 9 -24.16 7.92 -18.98
C ASN A 9 -23.40 6.68 -18.45
N THR A 10 -24.09 5.75 -17.79
CA THR A 10 -23.50 4.49 -17.31
C THR A 10 -23.23 3.51 -18.46
N LEU A 11 -24.16 3.39 -19.39
CA LEU A 11 -24.05 2.44 -20.51
C LEU A 11 -23.05 2.89 -21.57
N ARG A 12 -22.86 4.22 -21.75
CA ARG A 12 -21.92 4.79 -22.73
C ARG A 12 -20.47 4.31 -22.55
N TYR A 13 -20.03 4.06 -21.31
CA TYR A 13 -18.66 3.63 -21.00
C TYR A 13 -18.51 2.12 -20.77
N LEU A 14 -19.59 1.36 -20.94
CA LEU A 14 -19.57 -0.06 -20.66
C LEU A 14 -18.89 -0.82 -21.81
N LYS A 15 -17.82 -1.56 -21.51
CA LYS A 15 -17.11 -2.35 -22.52
C LYS A 15 -18.01 -3.48 -23.04
N PRO A 16 -17.99 -3.83 -24.34
CA PRO A 16 -18.78 -4.94 -24.88
C PRO A 16 -18.55 -6.28 -24.13
N VAL A 17 -17.33 -6.52 -23.67
CA VAL A 17 -16.97 -7.68 -22.84
C VAL A 17 -17.75 -7.72 -21.53
N GLN A 18 -17.97 -6.57 -20.88
CA GLN A 18 -18.75 -6.48 -19.64
C GLN A 18 -20.23 -6.82 -19.88
N ILE A 19 -20.80 -6.36 -20.99
CA ILE A 19 -22.18 -6.69 -21.39
C ILE A 19 -22.31 -8.21 -21.63
N ARG A 20 -21.38 -8.79 -22.39
CA ARG A 20 -21.35 -10.23 -22.67
C ARG A 20 -21.35 -11.06 -21.38
N TYR A 21 -20.45 -10.77 -20.45
CA TYR A 21 -20.38 -11.53 -19.20
C TYR A 21 -21.58 -11.29 -18.27
N ARG A 22 -22.14 -10.07 -18.24
CA ARG A 22 -23.38 -9.80 -17.48
C ARG A 22 -24.54 -10.66 -17.97
N ILE A 23 -24.76 -10.73 -19.29
CA ILE A 23 -25.81 -11.58 -19.87
C ILE A 23 -25.51 -13.05 -19.61
N TYR A 24 -24.27 -13.49 -19.83
CA TYR A 24 -23.85 -14.88 -19.61
C TYR A 24 -24.12 -15.34 -18.17
N TYR A 25 -23.68 -14.59 -17.16
CA TYR A 25 -23.89 -14.96 -15.76
C TYR A 25 -25.35 -14.81 -15.30
N PHE A 26 -26.09 -13.87 -15.88
CA PHE A 26 -27.53 -13.75 -15.63
C PHE A 26 -28.30 -15.00 -16.13
N LEU A 27 -28.01 -15.46 -17.35
CA LEU A 27 -28.60 -16.68 -17.90
C LEU A 27 -28.16 -17.92 -17.13
N LEU A 28 -26.87 -18.04 -16.81
CA LEU A 28 -26.33 -19.15 -16.03
C LEU A 28 -27.00 -19.24 -14.65
N LYS A 29 -27.24 -18.11 -13.98
CA LYS A 29 -27.96 -18.06 -12.70
C LYS A 29 -29.41 -18.56 -12.85
N LYS A 30 -30.12 -18.12 -13.88
CA LYS A 30 -31.49 -18.58 -14.16
C LYS A 30 -31.55 -20.08 -14.44
N ILE A 31 -30.68 -20.59 -15.31
CA ILE A 31 -30.59 -22.02 -15.66
C ILE A 31 -30.31 -22.86 -14.41
N ARG A 32 -29.36 -22.45 -13.57
CA ARG A 32 -29.03 -23.17 -12.32
C ARG A 32 -30.18 -23.19 -11.32
N ASN A 33 -30.93 -22.09 -11.21
CA ASN A 33 -32.13 -22.04 -10.36
C ASN A 33 -33.22 -23.00 -10.87
N ILE A 34 -33.45 -23.07 -12.18
CA ILE A 34 -34.43 -23.99 -12.78
C ILE A 34 -34.04 -25.45 -12.53
N LEU A 35 -32.76 -25.77 -12.70
CA LEU A 35 -32.23 -27.12 -12.54
C LEU A 35 -31.96 -27.51 -11.06
N ASN A 36 -32.30 -26.65 -10.10
CA ASN A 36 -32.00 -26.82 -8.67
C ASN A 36 -30.53 -27.24 -8.39
N LEU A 37 -29.60 -26.76 -9.23
CA LEU A 37 -28.18 -27.07 -9.12
C LEU A 37 -27.60 -26.32 -7.93
N LYS A 38 -27.61 -26.97 -6.77
CA LYS A 38 -26.89 -26.49 -5.58
C LYS A 38 -25.41 -26.42 -5.92
N TYR A 39 -24.76 -25.33 -5.50
CA TYR A 39 -23.29 -25.34 -5.46
C TYR A 39 -22.87 -26.52 -4.58
N PRO A 40 -21.79 -27.24 -4.93
CA PRO A 40 -21.20 -28.16 -3.98
C PRO A 40 -21.01 -27.39 -2.69
N ALA A 41 -21.58 -27.89 -1.59
CA ALA A 41 -21.38 -27.27 -0.30
C ALA A 41 -19.87 -27.11 -0.14
N PHE A 42 -19.41 -25.88 0.16
CA PHE A 42 -18.02 -25.68 0.54
C PHE A 42 -17.71 -26.76 1.56
N LYS A 43 -16.76 -27.64 1.24
CA LYS A 43 -16.32 -28.68 2.15
C LYS A 43 -16.03 -27.94 3.45
N LYS A 44 -16.82 -28.17 4.50
CA LYS A 44 -16.53 -27.63 5.82
C LYS A 44 -15.20 -28.26 6.19
N TYR A 45 -14.11 -27.59 5.87
CA TYR A 45 -12.82 -27.93 6.43
C TYR A 45 -13.05 -27.93 7.94
N SER A 46 -12.81 -29.07 8.59
CA SER A 46 -12.69 -29.11 10.04
C SER A 46 -11.81 -27.93 10.43
N ILE A 47 -12.27 -27.11 11.37
CA ILE A 47 -11.54 -25.94 11.85
C ILE A 47 -10.15 -26.44 12.24
N ARG A 48 -9.18 -26.26 11.33
CA ARG A 48 -7.79 -26.52 11.63
C ARG A 48 -7.43 -25.46 12.65
N THR A 49 -6.76 -25.90 13.71
CA THR A 49 -6.20 -25.12 14.81
C THR A 49 -5.97 -23.66 14.42
N GLY A 50 -6.56 -22.74 15.20
CA GLY A 50 -6.55 -21.30 14.92
C GLY A 50 -5.18 -20.83 14.44
N ILE A 51 -5.19 -20.04 13.39
CA ILE A 51 -3.98 -19.43 12.82
C ILE A 51 -3.27 -18.71 13.97
N SER A 52 -2.14 -19.26 14.41
CA SER A 52 -1.26 -18.57 15.35
C SER A 52 -0.46 -17.58 14.52
N PHE A 53 -0.88 -16.32 14.56
CA PHE A 53 -0.08 -15.24 14.04
C PHE A 53 1.12 -15.08 14.97
N SER A 54 2.33 -15.30 14.44
CA SER A 54 3.53 -14.79 15.11
C SER A 54 3.41 -13.28 15.14
N ASN A 55 3.55 -12.66 16.31
CA ASN A 55 3.27 -11.23 16.48
C ASN A 55 4.14 -10.31 15.61
N GLN A 56 5.24 -10.77 15.02
CA GLN A 56 6.21 -9.87 14.40
C GLN A 56 6.94 -10.55 13.23
N ILE A 57 6.79 -10.00 12.03
CA ILE A 57 7.80 -10.12 10.98
C ILE A 57 8.77 -8.96 11.20
N GLU A 58 10.04 -9.28 11.40
CA GLU A 58 11.05 -8.25 11.60
C GLU A 58 11.44 -7.61 10.27
N ASN A 59 11.00 -6.36 10.04
CA ASN A 59 11.63 -5.54 9.01
C ASN A 59 13.13 -5.36 9.31
N PRO A 60 14.01 -5.43 8.29
CA PRO A 60 15.44 -5.19 8.45
C PRO A 60 15.73 -3.76 8.95
N THR A 61 16.84 -3.58 9.65
CA THR A 61 17.27 -2.27 10.15
C THR A 61 17.64 -1.35 8.97
N SER A 62 16.88 -0.28 8.80
CA SER A 62 17.09 0.70 7.72
C SER A 62 17.85 1.96 8.15
N PHE A 63 18.06 2.18 9.45
CA PHE A 63 18.88 3.28 9.98
C PHE A 63 20.10 2.72 10.69
N LEU A 64 21.30 3.03 10.19
CA LEU A 64 22.57 2.51 10.70
C LEU A 64 23.27 3.49 11.67
N GLY A 65 22.60 4.59 12.04
CA GLY A 65 23.19 5.67 12.82
C GLY A 65 23.94 6.69 11.95
N ARG A 66 24.38 7.80 12.57
CA ARG A 66 25.20 8.86 11.91
C ARG A 66 24.62 9.33 10.57
N LYS A 67 23.29 9.49 10.49
CA LYS A 67 22.56 9.90 9.26
C LYS A 67 22.79 8.95 8.07
N THR A 68 22.92 7.66 8.36
CA THR A 68 23.10 6.61 7.36
C THR A 68 21.84 5.75 7.27
N PHE A 69 21.32 5.62 6.06
CA PHE A 69 20.08 4.91 5.76
C PHE A 69 20.30 3.85 4.69
N VAL A 70 19.65 2.70 4.85
CA VAL A 70 19.64 1.61 3.87
C VAL A 70 18.19 1.32 3.49
N PHE A 71 17.82 1.64 2.26
CA PHE A 71 16.53 1.28 1.67
C PHE A 71 16.75 0.58 0.34
N LEU A 72 15.96 -0.43 0.03
CA LEU A 72 16.05 -1.19 -1.23
C LEU A 72 17.48 -1.73 -1.51
N ASN A 73 18.20 -2.13 -0.46
CA ASN A 73 19.61 -2.55 -0.51
C ASN A 73 20.58 -1.47 -1.02
N LYS A 74 20.21 -0.19 -0.89
CA LYS A 74 21.02 0.97 -1.24
C LYS A 74 21.26 1.83 -0.02
N GLU A 75 22.54 1.96 0.35
CA GLU A 75 22.99 2.79 1.45
C GLU A 75 23.23 4.24 0.99
N VAL A 76 22.82 5.20 1.81
CA VAL A 76 23.16 6.62 1.69
C VAL A 76 23.55 7.14 3.06
N LYS A 77 24.71 7.79 3.12
CA LYS A 77 25.17 8.54 4.29
C LYS A 77 25.17 10.03 3.97
N PHE A 78 24.57 10.82 4.84
CA PHE A 78 24.58 12.28 4.72
C PHE A 78 25.67 12.87 5.61
N ASP A 79 26.71 13.46 5.01
CA ASP A 79 27.83 14.09 5.74
C ASP A 79 27.49 15.49 6.30
N GLY A 80 26.22 15.93 6.19
CA GLY A 80 25.73 17.24 6.60
C GLY A 80 24.27 17.21 7.04
N ARG A 81 23.44 18.11 6.49
CA ARG A 81 21.98 18.02 6.64
C ARG A 81 21.44 16.81 5.87
N ILE A 82 20.34 16.24 6.35
CA ILE A 82 19.66 15.17 5.62
C ILE A 82 18.95 15.81 4.43
N ASP A 83 19.24 15.32 3.23
CA ASP A 83 18.48 15.69 2.05
C ASP A 83 17.20 14.85 2.00
N TRP A 84 16.13 15.40 2.58
CA TRP A 84 14.80 14.78 2.58
C TRP A 84 14.19 14.66 1.18
N ASN A 85 14.78 15.30 0.17
CA ASN A 85 14.42 15.20 -1.25
C ASN A 85 15.50 14.44 -2.07
N TYR A 86 16.29 13.58 -1.42
CA TYR A 86 17.38 12.85 -2.07
C TYR A 86 16.90 12.11 -3.31
N SER A 87 17.45 12.44 -4.48
CA SER A 87 17.01 11.92 -5.77
C SER A 87 17.93 10.83 -6.36
N GLY A 88 19.05 10.51 -5.71
CA GLY A 88 20.10 9.66 -6.28
C GLY A 88 19.69 8.20 -6.56
N TYR A 89 18.64 7.69 -5.90
CA TYR A 89 18.09 6.34 -6.15
C TYR A 89 16.60 6.34 -6.57
N GLY A 90 16.10 7.51 -7.00
CA GLY A 90 14.72 7.69 -7.44
C GLY A 90 13.69 7.74 -6.31
N LYS A 91 12.45 8.11 -6.65
CA LYS A 91 11.39 8.45 -5.69
C LYS A 91 11.06 7.38 -4.68
N LEU A 92 11.10 6.09 -5.05
CA LEU A 92 10.79 5.02 -4.11
C LEU A 92 11.77 4.98 -2.92
N TRP A 93 13.05 5.24 -3.17
CA TRP A 93 14.04 5.33 -2.11
C TRP A 93 13.76 6.55 -1.21
N THR A 94 13.49 7.71 -1.82
CA THR A 94 13.16 8.96 -1.13
C THR A 94 11.90 8.82 -0.27
N TYR A 95 10.89 8.12 -0.77
CA TYR A 95 9.68 7.84 0.00
C TYR A 95 9.94 7.01 1.25
N ASN A 96 10.79 5.98 1.17
CA ASN A 96 11.17 5.21 2.36
C ASN A 96 11.86 6.08 3.42
N LEU A 97 12.66 7.07 3.00
CA LEU A 97 13.24 8.06 3.91
C LEU A 97 12.17 8.94 4.58
N ASN A 98 11.11 9.31 3.87
CA ASN A 98 10.08 10.22 4.37
C ASN A 98 8.94 9.53 5.15
N TYR A 99 8.84 8.19 5.10
CA TYR A 99 7.79 7.46 5.83
C TYR A 99 8.11 7.20 7.30
N PHE A 100 9.34 7.45 7.74
CA PHE A 100 9.78 7.20 9.11
C PHE A 100 9.54 5.77 9.62
N GLU A 101 9.36 4.77 8.74
CA GLU A 101 9.20 3.37 9.16
C GLU A 101 10.43 2.86 9.93
N PHE A 102 11.61 3.44 9.68
CA PHE A 102 12.82 3.16 10.43
C PHE A 102 12.73 3.54 11.92
N LEU A 103 11.77 4.37 12.32
CA LEU A 103 11.52 4.72 13.73
C LEU A 103 10.73 3.67 14.50
N HIS A 104 10.00 2.77 13.82
CA HIS A 104 9.12 1.78 14.47
C HIS A 104 9.89 0.67 15.20
N LYS A 105 11.22 0.58 15.04
CA LYS A 105 12.05 -0.45 15.68
C LYS A 105 12.66 0.03 16.99
N LYS A 106 12.78 -0.89 17.93
CA LYS A 106 13.48 -0.72 19.22
C LYS A 106 14.99 -0.44 19.10
N ALA A 107 15.54 -0.46 17.88
CA ALA A 107 16.97 -0.35 17.62
C ALA A 107 17.48 1.10 17.53
N ILE A 108 16.59 2.08 17.31
CA ILE A 108 17.00 3.48 17.30
C ILE A 108 16.96 4.04 18.72
N GLU A 109 18.02 4.75 19.11
CA GLU A 109 18.01 5.49 20.37
C GLU A 109 17.01 6.65 20.29
N THR A 110 16.28 6.92 21.37
CA THR A 110 15.30 8.02 21.43
C THR A 110 15.90 9.36 21.03
N LYS A 111 17.18 9.60 21.36
CA LYS A 111 17.91 10.81 20.98
C LYS A 111 18.03 10.94 19.45
N ASP A 112 18.40 9.86 18.77
CA ASP A 112 18.53 9.85 17.32
C ASP A 112 17.16 9.99 16.65
N ALA A 113 16.14 9.31 17.18
CA ALA A 113 14.76 9.44 16.68
C ALA A 113 14.26 10.88 16.76
N LEU A 114 14.42 11.53 17.92
CA LEU A 114 14.04 12.93 18.11
C LEU A 114 14.85 13.88 17.22
N PHE A 115 16.14 13.62 17.05
CA PHE A 115 16.97 14.38 16.13
C PHE A 115 16.42 14.31 14.69
N LEU A 116 16.09 13.11 14.20
CA LEU A 116 15.57 12.92 12.84
C LEU A 116 14.20 13.61 12.63
N ILE A 117 13.30 13.52 13.61
CA ILE A 117 11.99 14.18 13.56
C ILE A 117 12.15 15.71 13.54
N ASN A 118 12.99 16.26 14.42
CA ASN A 118 13.20 17.71 14.47
C ASN A 118 13.92 18.22 13.22
N ASP A 119 14.92 17.51 12.71
CA ASP A 119 15.60 17.87 11.45
C ASP A 119 14.59 17.91 10.28
N PHE A 120 13.65 16.95 10.22
CA PHE A 120 12.58 17.00 9.22
C PHE A 120 11.65 18.21 9.38
N ILE A 121 11.21 18.50 10.62
CA ILE A 121 10.32 19.63 10.93
C ILE A 121 11.01 20.97 10.58
N ASP A 122 12.28 21.12 10.94
CA ASP A 122 13.05 22.34 10.68
C ASP A 122 13.23 22.60 9.17
N ASN A 123 13.26 21.55 8.36
CA ASN A 123 13.37 21.64 6.90
C ASN A 123 12.02 21.49 6.18
N PHE A 124 10.88 21.44 6.90
CA PHE A 124 9.57 21.07 6.35
C PHE A 124 9.15 21.91 5.12
N ASN A 125 9.46 23.21 5.11
CA ASN A 125 9.12 24.11 4.00
C ASN A 125 9.90 23.80 2.70
N GLU A 126 11.02 23.09 2.81
CA GLU A 126 11.87 22.69 1.67
C GLU A 126 11.59 21.25 1.24
N VAL A 127 10.94 20.44 2.07
CA VAL A 127 10.52 19.07 1.75
C VAL A 127 9.43 19.09 0.69
N LYS A 128 9.63 18.33 -0.38
CA LYS A 128 8.67 18.15 -1.49
C LYS A 128 8.18 16.72 -1.52
N ASP A 129 9.09 15.76 -1.64
CA ASP A 129 8.75 14.34 -1.83
C ASP A 129 8.04 13.76 -0.59
N GLY A 130 8.39 14.23 0.61
CA GLY A 130 7.72 13.82 1.85
C GLY A 130 6.32 14.39 2.05
N LEU A 131 5.92 15.39 1.27
CA LEU A 131 4.57 15.98 1.31
C LEU A 131 3.64 15.41 0.23
N GLU A 132 4.17 14.59 -0.67
CA GLU A 132 3.37 13.92 -1.69
C GLU A 132 2.44 12.87 -1.06
N PRO A 133 1.24 12.67 -1.62
CA PRO A 133 0.37 11.59 -1.16
C PRO A 133 1.03 10.24 -1.37
N TYR A 134 0.67 9.28 -0.51
CA TYR A 134 1.19 7.92 -0.60
C TYR A 134 0.93 7.31 -2.00
N PRO A 135 1.94 6.72 -2.66
CA PRO A 135 1.80 6.21 -4.03
C PRO A 135 0.78 5.08 -4.08
N THR A 136 -0.28 5.28 -4.87
CA THR A 136 -1.39 4.33 -5.01
C THR A 136 -1.24 3.34 -6.17
N SER A 137 -0.01 3.09 -6.64
CA SER A 137 0.42 2.13 -7.68
C SER A 137 -0.68 1.47 -8.53
#